data_AF-A0A7X9PM27-F1
#
_entry.id   AF-A0A7X9PM27-F1
#
_cell.length_a   1.000
_cell.length_b   1.000
_cell.length_c   1.000
_cell.angle_alpha   90.00
_cell.angle_beta   90.00
_cell.angle_gamma   90.00
#
_symmetry.space_group_name_H-M   'P 1'
#
loop_
_entity.id
_entity.type
_entity.pdbx_description
1 polymer ?
#
loop_
_entity_poly.entity_id
_entity_poly.type
_entity_poly.pdbx_seq_one_letter_code
_entity_poly.pdbx_strand_id
1 'polypeptide(L)'
;MITIHKRRFLRKPLIITHDNWTQCSQEELIILFRILQSRWYSDDSRTLVREFLSEPDSSQTFTISKLGKFIGPDKQLRSMSIGQWSFIERKIFDLSQEYSKENIGKLLACIYTDGKQFVPESIDARAKMLQNTPKEVIDATIFCWNAIRNWVYSLYPYVFPKQSAEQNATLEPKPPEYIKIIRGFASGNSDEDIEKIFHSRVHNILNALNDELKNKKR
;
A
#
# COMPACT_ATOMS: atom_id res chain seq x y z
N MET A 1 -10.91 -8.36 18.33
CA MET A 1 -10.50 -9.79 18.39
C MET A 1 -11.34 -10.62 17.42
N ILE A 2 -10.72 -11.48 16.62
CA ILE A 2 -11.42 -12.42 15.71
C ILE A 2 -10.89 -13.83 15.90
N THR A 3 -11.76 -14.83 15.75
CA THR A 3 -11.39 -16.25 15.81
C THR A 3 -11.57 -16.89 14.43
N ILE A 4 -10.48 -17.42 13.88
CA ILE A 4 -10.44 -18.06 12.57
C ILE A 4 -10.30 -19.58 12.75
N HIS A 5 -11.27 -20.32 12.20
CA HIS A 5 -11.26 -21.78 12.21
C HIS A 5 -10.64 -22.32 10.92
N LYS A 6 -9.36 -22.72 10.98
CA LYS A 6 -8.69 -23.37 9.85
C LYS A 6 -9.01 -24.86 9.85
N ARG A 7 -9.84 -25.29 8.89
CA ARG A 7 -10.05 -26.72 8.61
C ARG A 7 -8.74 -27.34 8.14
N ARG A 8 -8.39 -28.49 8.73
CA ARG A 8 -7.23 -29.29 8.33
C ARG A 8 -7.74 -30.66 7.90
N PHE A 9 -7.34 -31.11 6.71
CA PHE A 9 -7.70 -32.44 6.24
C PHE A 9 -7.13 -33.48 7.21
N LEU A 10 -8.00 -34.33 7.78
CA LEU A 10 -7.68 -35.39 8.75
C LEU A 10 -7.17 -34.94 10.14
N ARG A 11 -7.31 -33.65 10.52
CA ARG A 11 -6.92 -33.17 11.86
C ARG A 11 -8.00 -32.30 12.49
N LYS A 12 -7.95 -32.17 13.82
CA LYS A 12 -8.80 -31.21 14.54
C LYS A 12 -8.60 -29.81 13.94
N PRO A 13 -9.68 -29.03 13.77
CA PRO A 13 -9.59 -27.67 13.25
C PRO A 13 -8.67 -26.84 14.15
N LEU A 14 -7.76 -26.09 13.52
CA LEU A 14 -6.93 -25.14 14.24
C LEU A 14 -7.76 -23.87 14.48
N ILE A 15 -7.90 -23.49 15.74
CA ILE A 15 -8.57 -22.26 16.15
C ILE A 15 -7.46 -21.26 16.44
N ILE A 16 -7.43 -20.17 15.67
CA ILE A 16 -6.47 -19.08 15.84
C ILE A 16 -7.25 -17.84 16.22
N THR A 17 -6.83 -17.15 17.27
CA THR A 17 -7.43 -15.90 17.70
C THR A 17 -6.42 -14.79 17.49
N HIS A 18 -6.86 -13.71 16.83
CA HIS A 18 -6.07 -12.51 16.59
C HIS A 18 -6.71 -11.32 17.28
N ASP A 19 -5.88 -10.51 17.92
CA ASP A 19 -6.32 -9.26 18.56
C ASP A 19 -6.52 -8.17 17.51
N ASN A 20 -5.64 -8.13 16.51
CA ASN A 20 -5.67 -7.19 15.40
C ASN A 20 -5.24 -7.83 14.07
N TRP A 21 -5.58 -7.19 12.96
CA TRP A 21 -5.34 -7.75 11.63
C TRP A 21 -3.86 -7.84 11.25
N THR A 22 -2.97 -7.08 11.88
CA THR A 22 -1.53 -7.10 11.57
C THR A 22 -0.86 -8.42 11.98
N GLN A 23 -1.52 -9.20 12.84
CA GLN A 23 -1.12 -10.55 13.26
C GLN A 23 -1.55 -11.63 12.26
N CYS A 24 -2.48 -11.31 11.35
CA CYS A 24 -2.99 -12.27 10.38
C CYS A 24 -1.92 -12.66 9.36
N SER A 25 -1.92 -13.94 8.94
CA SER A 25 -1.21 -14.37 7.74
C SER A 25 -1.85 -13.79 6.48
N GLN A 26 -1.13 -13.83 5.35
CA GLN A 26 -1.68 -13.44 4.06
C GLN A 26 -2.97 -14.19 3.73
N GLU A 27 -3.01 -15.51 3.93
CA GLU A 27 -4.21 -16.31 3.65
C GLU A 27 -5.38 -15.93 4.55
N GLU A 28 -5.12 -15.68 5.84
CA GLU A 28 -6.14 -15.26 6.80
C GLU A 28 -6.73 -13.92 6.41
N LEU A 29 -5.90 -12.93 6.09
CA LEU A 29 -6.37 -11.61 5.70
C LEU A 29 -7.21 -11.69 4.41
N ILE A 30 -6.79 -12.47 3.42
CA ILE A 30 -7.57 -12.70 2.19
C ILE A 30 -8.93 -13.34 2.51
N ILE A 31 -9.00 -14.28 3.46
CA ILE A 31 -10.26 -14.89 3.90
C ILE A 31 -11.20 -13.83 4.49
N LEU A 32 -10.70 -12.89 5.29
CA LEU A 32 -11.50 -11.81 5.85
C LEU A 32 -12.15 -10.96 4.74
N PHE A 33 -11.37 -10.56 3.73
CA PHE A 33 -11.90 -9.83 2.59
C PHE A 33 -12.87 -10.67 1.74
N ARG A 34 -12.66 -11.98 1.62
CA ARG A 34 -13.62 -12.87 0.98
C ARG A 34 -14.95 -12.90 1.74
N ILE A 35 -14.94 -12.93 3.08
CA ILE A 35 -16.15 -12.89 3.91
C ILE A 35 -16.95 -11.61 3.60
N LEU A 36 -16.28 -10.45 3.52
CA LEU A 36 -16.93 -9.17 3.22
C LEU A 36 -17.63 -9.14 1.86
N GLN A 37 -17.10 -9.85 0.87
CA GLN A 37 -17.62 -9.85 -0.51
C GLN A 37 -18.66 -10.95 -0.77
N SER A 38 -18.68 -11.98 0.07
CA SER A 38 -19.45 -13.20 -0.18
C SER A 38 -20.86 -13.11 0.39
N ARG A 39 -21.86 -13.34 -0.45
CA ARG A 39 -23.29 -13.25 -0.07
C ARG A 39 -23.77 -14.32 0.91
N TRP A 40 -23.06 -15.44 1.01
CA TRP A 40 -23.44 -16.57 1.87
C TRP A 40 -23.01 -16.42 3.33
N TYR A 41 -22.22 -15.39 3.68
CA TYR A 41 -21.96 -15.07 5.08
C TYR A 41 -23.04 -14.13 5.63
N SER A 42 -23.43 -14.37 6.88
CA SER A 42 -24.41 -13.53 7.58
C SER A 42 -23.95 -12.07 7.66
N ASP A 43 -24.90 -11.15 7.82
CA ASP A 43 -24.58 -9.75 8.08
C ASP A 43 -23.73 -9.60 9.34
N ASP A 44 -24.05 -10.33 10.42
CA ASP A 44 -23.27 -10.33 11.67
C ASP A 44 -21.79 -10.70 11.44
N SER A 45 -21.52 -11.74 10.62
CA SER A 45 -20.15 -12.15 10.29
C SER A 45 -19.41 -11.04 9.55
N ARG A 46 -20.08 -10.36 8.61
CA ARG A 46 -19.50 -9.26 7.85
C ARG A 46 -19.27 -8.04 8.73
N THR A 47 -20.19 -7.72 9.63
CA THR A 47 -20.05 -6.63 10.61
C THR A 47 -18.84 -6.87 11.51
N LEU A 48 -18.71 -8.06 12.09
CA LEU A 48 -17.57 -8.41 12.94
C LEU A 48 -16.23 -8.28 12.20
N VAL A 49 -16.17 -8.69 10.93
CA VAL A 49 -14.96 -8.52 10.11
C VAL A 49 -14.67 -7.04 9.84
N ARG A 50 -15.68 -6.21 9.55
CA ARG A 50 -15.48 -4.76 9.36
C ARG A 50 -14.92 -4.10 10.61
N GLU A 51 -15.48 -4.42 11.77
CA GLU A 51 -15.01 -3.93 13.08
C GLU A 51 -13.58 -4.38 13.36
N PHE A 52 -13.25 -5.63 13.05
CA PHE A 52 -11.89 -6.14 13.22
C PHE A 52 -10.87 -5.45 12.30
N LEU A 53 -11.28 -5.05 11.10
CA LEU A 53 -10.41 -4.35 10.14
C LEU A 53 -10.36 -2.83 10.35
N SER A 54 -11.21 -2.24 11.21
CA SER A 54 -11.16 -0.81 11.50
C SER A 54 -10.00 -0.39 12.41
N GLU A 55 -9.34 -1.35 13.08
CA GLU A 55 -8.21 -1.08 13.98
C GLU A 55 -7.03 -2.04 13.73
N PRO A 56 -5.77 -1.60 13.81
CA PRO A 56 -5.27 -0.22 13.70
C PRO A 56 -5.24 0.28 12.24
N ASP A 57 -5.18 1.61 12.09
CA ASP A 57 -5.15 2.33 10.81
C ASP A 57 -3.77 2.33 10.12
N SER A 58 -2.74 1.79 10.79
CA SER A 58 -1.35 1.85 10.35
C SER A 58 -0.61 0.54 10.61
N SER A 59 0.36 0.23 9.75
CA SER A 59 1.19 -0.98 9.87
C SER A 59 2.58 -0.74 9.27
N GLN A 60 3.60 -1.34 9.89
CA GLN A 60 4.97 -1.36 9.34
C GLN A 60 5.22 -2.54 8.40
N THR A 61 4.25 -3.45 8.27
CA THR A 61 4.40 -4.71 7.55
C THR A 61 3.34 -4.80 6.47
N PHE A 62 3.76 -5.16 5.25
CA PHE A 62 2.85 -5.42 4.15
C PHE A 62 2.43 -6.90 4.18
N THR A 63 1.23 -7.18 4.67
CA THR A 63 0.79 -8.56 4.93
C THR A 63 0.63 -9.37 3.64
N ILE A 64 0.17 -8.76 2.54
CA ILE A 64 0.05 -9.43 1.24
C ILE A 64 1.42 -9.43 0.52
N SER A 65 2.36 -10.20 1.05
CA SER A 65 3.75 -10.20 0.60
C SER A 65 4.00 -10.82 -0.78
N LYS A 66 3.10 -11.65 -1.32
CA LYS A 66 3.29 -12.34 -2.60
C LYS A 66 2.02 -12.49 -3.43
N LEU A 67 2.15 -12.31 -4.74
CA LEU A 67 1.13 -12.67 -5.74
C LEU A 67 1.76 -13.54 -6.83
N GLY A 68 1.58 -14.86 -6.71
CA GLY A 68 2.25 -15.83 -7.59
C GLY A 68 3.76 -15.70 -7.48
N LYS A 69 4.43 -15.37 -8.60
CA LYS A 69 5.88 -15.13 -8.63
C LYS A 69 6.29 -13.71 -8.21
N PHE A 70 5.33 -12.80 -8.06
CA PHE A 70 5.63 -11.41 -7.76
C PHE A 70 5.69 -11.17 -6.25
N ILE A 71 6.61 -10.31 -5.84
CA ILE A 71 7.00 -10.07 -4.46
C ILE A 71 6.61 -8.63 -4.12
N GLY A 72 5.86 -8.47 -3.03
CA GLY A 72 5.48 -7.18 -2.49
C GLY A 72 6.62 -6.55 -1.68
N PRO A 73 6.39 -5.36 -1.11
CA PRO A 73 7.41 -4.65 -0.35
C PRO A 73 7.84 -5.41 0.91
N ASP A 74 9.12 -5.35 1.25
CA ASP A 74 9.60 -5.86 2.54
C ASP A 74 9.06 -5.05 3.72
N LYS A 75 9.15 -5.63 4.92
CA LYS A 75 8.87 -4.94 6.18
C LYS A 75 9.59 -3.59 6.24
N GLN A 76 8.87 -2.56 6.67
CA GLN A 76 9.32 -1.16 6.72
C GLN A 76 9.84 -0.64 5.37
N LEU A 77 9.30 -1.17 4.26
CA LEU A 77 9.66 -0.73 2.90
C LEU A 77 11.17 -0.76 2.61
N ARG A 78 11.93 -1.66 3.27
CA ARG A 78 13.41 -1.67 3.22
C ARG A 78 13.99 -1.82 1.81
N SER A 79 13.27 -2.51 0.93
CA SER A 79 13.64 -2.73 -0.47
C SER A 79 12.99 -1.75 -1.47
N MET A 80 12.12 -0.86 -1.00
CA MET A 80 11.37 0.05 -1.89
C MET A 80 12.17 1.31 -2.21
N SER A 81 12.22 1.67 -3.49
CA SER A 81 12.76 2.95 -3.92
C SER A 81 11.71 4.06 -3.85
N ILE A 82 12.15 5.32 -3.75
CA ILE A 82 11.24 6.48 -3.81
C ILE A 82 10.51 6.55 -5.16
N GLY A 83 11.15 6.08 -6.23
CA GLY A 83 10.53 5.97 -7.54
C GLY A 83 9.34 5.04 -7.55
N GLN A 84 9.51 3.82 -7.02
CA GLN A 84 8.42 2.85 -6.87
C GLN A 84 7.29 3.43 -6.01
N TRP A 85 7.60 4.01 -4.85
CA TRP A 85 6.64 4.67 -3.97
C TRP A 85 5.81 5.73 -4.71
N SER A 86 6.48 6.61 -5.46
CA SER A 86 5.86 7.70 -6.20
C SER A 86 4.90 7.19 -7.29
N PHE A 87 5.28 6.11 -7.98
CA PHE A 87 4.41 5.45 -8.95
C PHE A 87 3.19 4.80 -8.29
N ILE A 88 3.35 4.13 -7.14
CA ILE A 88 2.23 3.54 -6.41
C ILE A 88 1.25 4.64 -5.98
N GLU A 89 1.73 5.71 -5.39
CA GLU A 89 0.90 6.83 -4.95
C GLU A 89 0.16 7.49 -6.11
N ARG A 90 0.81 7.61 -7.28
CA ARG A 90 0.14 8.05 -8.51
C ARG A 90 -0.94 7.07 -8.96
N LYS A 91 -0.73 5.76 -8.85
CA LYS A 91 -1.74 4.76 -9.24
C LYS A 91 -2.89 4.63 -8.26
N ILE A 92 -2.67 4.87 -6.96
CA ILE A 92 -3.75 5.04 -5.98
C ILE A 92 -4.61 6.24 -6.35
N PHE A 93 -3.96 7.36 -6.71
CA PHE A 93 -4.65 8.54 -7.20
C PHE A 93 -5.48 8.23 -8.47
N ASP A 94 -4.87 7.66 -9.51
CA ASP A 94 -5.55 7.32 -10.76
C ASP A 94 -6.75 6.37 -10.50
N LEU A 95 -6.61 5.39 -9.58
CA LEU A 95 -7.68 4.46 -9.20
C LEU A 95 -8.85 5.16 -8.48
N SER A 96 -8.59 6.22 -7.72
CA SER A 96 -9.64 7.02 -7.05
C SER A 96 -10.48 7.83 -8.04
N GLN A 97 -9.91 8.17 -9.20
CA GLN A 97 -10.62 8.85 -10.29
C GLN A 97 -11.40 7.86 -11.13
N GLU A 98 -10.79 6.71 -11.45
CA GLU A 98 -11.39 5.69 -12.29
C GLU A 98 -11.04 4.28 -11.80
N TYR A 99 -12.05 3.58 -11.29
CA TYR A 99 -11.92 2.19 -10.87
C TYR A 99 -12.04 1.23 -12.07
N SER A 100 -10.93 1.04 -12.79
CA SER A 100 -10.84 0.15 -13.96
C SER A 100 -9.90 -1.03 -13.72
N LYS A 101 -10.12 -2.16 -14.43
CA LYS A 101 -9.23 -3.33 -14.36
C LYS A 101 -7.79 -2.98 -14.75
N GLU A 102 -7.64 -2.06 -15.70
CA GLU A 102 -6.33 -1.58 -16.14
C GLU A 102 -5.61 -0.83 -15.02
N ASN A 103 -6.29 0.11 -14.35
CA ASN A 103 -5.71 0.88 -13.25
C ASN A 103 -5.36 -0.03 -12.06
N ILE A 104 -6.20 -1.02 -11.76
CA ILE A 104 -5.90 -2.06 -10.76
C ILE A 104 -4.63 -2.83 -11.15
N GLY A 105 -4.55 -3.32 -12.40
CA GLY A 105 -3.37 -4.04 -12.89
C GLY A 105 -2.10 -3.20 -12.76
N LYS A 106 -2.14 -1.92 -13.14
CA LYS A 106 -1.01 -0.98 -13.02
C LYS A 106 -0.63 -0.72 -11.56
N LEU A 107 -1.61 -0.55 -10.67
CA LEU A 107 -1.35 -0.41 -9.24
C LEU A 107 -0.63 -1.64 -8.67
N LEU A 108 -1.16 -2.83 -8.94
CA LEU A 108 -0.54 -4.09 -8.50
C LEU A 108 0.87 -4.24 -9.08
N ALA A 109 1.07 -3.91 -10.36
CA ALA A 109 2.40 -3.94 -10.99
C ALA A 109 3.38 -2.95 -10.37
N CYS A 110 2.92 -1.85 -9.78
CA CYS A 110 3.77 -0.93 -9.03
C CYS A 110 4.15 -1.48 -7.65
N ILE A 111 3.20 -2.14 -6.97
CA ILE A 111 3.42 -2.72 -5.64
C ILE A 111 4.31 -3.98 -5.70
N TYR A 112 4.05 -4.87 -6.67
CA TYR A 112 4.69 -6.18 -6.74
C TYR A 112 5.73 -6.26 -7.87
N THR A 113 6.97 -6.61 -7.53
CA THR A 113 8.09 -6.80 -8.48
C THR A 113 8.38 -8.28 -8.71
N ASP A 114 9.23 -8.61 -9.68
CA ASP A 114 9.73 -9.97 -9.89
C ASP A 114 10.88 -10.33 -8.93
N GLY A 115 10.99 -9.64 -7.78
CA GLY A 115 12.11 -9.73 -6.85
C GLY A 115 13.33 -8.93 -7.28
N LYS A 116 13.25 -8.20 -8.40
CA LYS A 116 14.29 -7.27 -8.86
C LYS A 116 13.93 -5.83 -8.54
N GLN A 117 14.89 -4.95 -8.83
CA GLN A 117 14.73 -3.51 -8.76
C GLN A 117 13.54 -3.05 -9.59
N PHE A 118 12.82 -2.04 -9.09
CA PHE A 118 11.68 -1.46 -9.79
C PHE A 118 12.11 -0.70 -11.04
N VAL A 119 11.51 -1.06 -12.17
CA VAL A 119 11.77 -0.49 -13.50
C VAL A 119 10.42 -0.10 -14.13
N PRO A 120 10.16 1.20 -14.41
CA PRO A 120 8.86 1.66 -14.94
C PRO A 120 8.38 0.98 -16.22
N GLU A 121 9.31 0.65 -17.12
CA GLU A 121 9.05 0.05 -18.43
C GLU A 121 8.39 -1.34 -18.32
N SER A 122 8.57 -2.00 -17.16
CA SER A 122 7.99 -3.32 -16.91
C SER A 122 6.56 -3.27 -16.34
N ILE A 123 6.00 -2.08 -16.04
CA ILE A 123 4.69 -1.94 -15.41
C ILE A 123 3.59 -2.53 -16.29
N ASP A 124 3.54 -2.16 -17.58
CA ASP A 124 2.44 -2.58 -18.46
C ASP A 124 2.43 -4.09 -18.71
N ALA A 125 3.62 -4.70 -18.86
CA ALA A 125 3.75 -6.14 -18.99
C ALA A 125 3.26 -6.86 -17.72
N ARG A 126 3.67 -6.38 -16.53
CA ARG A 126 3.23 -6.94 -15.24
C ARG A 126 1.74 -6.71 -14.99
N ALA A 127 1.21 -5.56 -15.38
CA ALA A 127 -0.20 -5.20 -15.21
C ALA A 127 -1.11 -6.19 -15.95
N LYS A 128 -0.76 -6.57 -17.18
CA LYS A 128 -1.49 -7.59 -17.95
C LYS A 128 -1.53 -8.95 -17.24
N MET A 129 -0.49 -9.30 -16.49
CA MET A 129 -0.44 -10.55 -15.71
C MET A 129 -1.25 -10.47 -14.42
N LEU A 130 -1.39 -9.28 -13.83
CA LEU A 130 -2.02 -9.04 -12.54
C LEU A 130 -3.47 -8.53 -12.61
N GLN A 131 -3.95 -8.11 -13.79
CA GLN A 131 -5.28 -7.52 -13.97
C GLN A 131 -6.47 -8.44 -13.60
N ASN A 132 -6.24 -9.77 -13.59
CA ASN A 132 -7.26 -10.77 -13.24
C ASN A 132 -7.11 -11.29 -11.79
N THR A 133 -6.35 -10.57 -10.96
CA THR A 133 -6.23 -10.89 -9.54
C THR A 133 -7.63 -10.90 -8.89
N PRO A 134 -7.97 -11.90 -8.05
CA PRO A 134 -9.27 -11.96 -7.39
C PRO A 134 -9.57 -10.71 -6.56
N LYS A 135 -10.85 -10.31 -6.50
CA LYS A 135 -11.24 -9.05 -5.86
C LYS A 135 -10.88 -9.01 -4.38
N GLU A 136 -11.00 -10.11 -3.64
CA GLU A 136 -10.62 -10.16 -2.23
C GLU A 136 -9.13 -9.89 -2.00
N VAL A 137 -8.29 -10.28 -2.96
CA VAL A 137 -6.85 -10.05 -2.92
C VAL A 137 -6.51 -8.60 -3.27
N ILE A 138 -7.22 -8.02 -4.25
CA ILE A 138 -7.10 -6.59 -4.60
C ILE A 138 -7.46 -5.72 -3.39
N ASP A 139 -8.64 -5.95 -2.80
CA ASP A 139 -9.12 -5.15 -1.67
C ASP A 139 -8.19 -5.30 -0.46
N ALA A 140 -7.71 -6.51 -0.15
CA ALA A 140 -6.72 -6.75 0.91
C ALA A 140 -5.37 -6.06 0.65
N THR A 141 -4.92 -6.03 -0.61
CA THR A 141 -3.69 -5.34 -1.03
C THR A 141 -3.82 -3.84 -0.82
N ILE A 142 -4.91 -3.24 -1.28
CA ILE A 142 -5.17 -1.79 -1.13
C ILE A 142 -5.27 -1.43 0.36
N PHE A 143 -5.95 -2.25 1.14
CA PHE A 143 -6.04 -2.09 2.59
C PHE A 143 -4.65 -2.11 3.26
N CYS A 144 -3.82 -3.11 2.96
CA CYS A 144 -2.45 -3.18 3.48
C CYS A 144 -1.60 -1.98 3.04
N TRP A 145 -1.76 -1.53 1.79
CA TRP A 145 -1.03 -0.37 1.28
C TRP A 145 -1.40 0.89 2.04
N ASN A 146 -2.70 1.13 2.23
CA ASN A 146 -3.18 2.30 2.97
C ASN A 146 -2.67 2.30 4.42
N ALA A 147 -2.62 1.14 5.08
CA ALA A 147 -2.05 1.04 6.42
C ALA A 147 -0.55 1.39 6.46
N ILE A 148 0.23 0.91 5.49
CA ILE A 148 1.64 1.32 5.36
C ILE A 148 1.76 2.80 5.06
N ARG A 149 0.92 3.31 4.16
CA ARG A 149 0.91 4.71 3.77
C ARG A 149 0.68 5.63 4.97
N ASN A 150 -0.31 5.31 5.80
CA ASN A 150 -0.59 6.03 7.04
C ASN A 150 0.59 5.98 8.01
N TRP A 151 1.24 4.82 8.14
CA TRP A 151 2.46 4.70 8.94
C TRP A 151 3.58 5.61 8.42
N VAL A 152 3.89 5.59 7.12
CA VAL A 152 4.90 6.45 6.50
C VAL A 152 4.56 7.92 6.70
N TYR A 153 3.30 8.31 6.50
CA TYR A 153 2.85 9.69 6.67
C TYR A 153 3.04 10.18 8.11
N SER A 154 2.83 9.31 9.10
CA SER A 154 3.08 9.64 10.50
C SER A 154 4.57 9.88 10.81
N LEU A 155 5.48 9.25 10.08
CA LEU A 155 6.93 9.40 10.26
C LEU A 155 7.49 10.68 9.63
N TYR A 156 6.87 11.18 8.56
CA TYR A 156 7.37 12.32 7.79
C TYR A 156 6.35 13.46 7.73
N PRO A 157 5.94 14.05 8.88
CA PRO A 157 4.83 14.99 8.95
C PRO A 157 5.09 16.33 8.25
N TYR A 158 6.35 16.70 7.98
CA TYR A 158 6.66 17.91 7.21
C TYR A 158 6.52 17.68 5.70
N VAL A 159 6.70 16.44 5.25
CA VAL A 159 6.44 16.02 3.86
C VAL A 159 4.95 15.74 3.66
N PHE A 160 4.31 15.11 4.64
CA PHE A 160 2.89 14.73 4.64
C PHE A 160 2.16 15.38 5.82
N PRO A 161 1.90 16.71 5.76
CA PRO A 161 1.15 17.37 6.80
C PRO A 161 -0.25 16.79 6.90
N LYS A 162 -0.71 16.52 8.14
CA LYS A 162 -2.11 16.14 8.38
C LYS A 162 -3.01 17.27 7.89
N GLN A 163 -3.82 17.01 6.88
CA GLN A 163 -4.85 17.93 6.43
C GLN A 163 -5.93 18.03 7.52
N SER A 164 -6.39 19.25 7.82
CA SER A 164 -7.49 19.44 8.77
C SER A 164 -8.79 18.89 8.17
N ALA A 165 -9.74 18.47 9.01
CA ALA A 165 -11.02 17.92 8.55
C ALA A 165 -11.79 18.86 7.61
N GLU A 166 -11.64 20.18 7.79
CA GLU A 166 -12.23 21.22 6.95
C GLU A 166 -11.61 21.28 5.53
N GLN A 167 -10.33 20.93 5.37
CA GLN A 167 -9.65 20.91 4.07
C GLN A 167 -10.02 19.69 3.22
N ASN A 168 -10.41 18.58 3.85
CA ASN A 168 -10.81 17.35 3.15
C ASN A 168 -12.18 17.45 2.47
N ALA A 169 -13.04 18.41 2.87
CA ALA A 169 -14.41 18.52 2.39
C ALA A 169 -14.57 19.25 1.04
N THR A 170 -13.52 19.94 0.56
CA THR A 170 -13.62 20.90 -0.56
C THR A 170 -12.67 20.65 -1.72
N LEU A 171 -11.78 19.66 -1.65
CA LEU A 171 -10.75 19.49 -2.66
C LEU A 171 -10.98 18.21 -3.46
N GLU A 172 -11.13 18.39 -4.78
CA GLU A 172 -10.83 17.33 -5.74
C GLU A 172 -9.49 16.70 -5.36
N PRO A 173 -9.32 15.37 -5.52
CA PRO A 173 -8.06 14.73 -5.24
C PRO A 173 -6.96 15.47 -5.99
N LYS A 174 -5.96 15.98 -5.28
CA LYS A 174 -4.76 16.54 -5.89
C LYS A 174 -3.68 15.47 -5.95
N PRO A 175 -2.88 15.42 -7.04
CA PRO A 175 -1.72 14.54 -7.08
C PRO A 175 -0.79 14.89 -5.89
N PRO A 176 -0.13 13.89 -5.28
CA PRO A 176 0.64 14.14 -4.07
C PRO A 176 1.70 15.22 -4.28
N GLU A 177 1.63 16.32 -3.52
CA GLU A 177 2.48 17.50 -3.71
C GLU A 177 3.96 17.19 -3.51
N TYR A 178 4.29 16.19 -2.70
CA TYR A 178 5.66 15.76 -2.45
C TYR A 178 6.37 15.26 -3.72
N ILE A 179 5.66 14.81 -4.75
CA ILE A 179 6.26 14.46 -6.05
C ILE A 179 6.85 15.71 -6.72
N LYS A 180 6.19 16.86 -6.59
CA LYS A 180 6.74 18.15 -7.06
C LYS A 180 7.94 18.57 -6.22
N ILE A 181 7.90 18.31 -4.91
CA ILE A 181 9.01 18.60 -3.99
C ILE A 181 10.25 17.74 -4.33
N ILE A 182 10.07 16.42 -4.58
CA ILE A 182 11.15 15.52 -5.03
C ILE A 182 11.77 16.03 -6.34
N ARG A 183 10.94 16.44 -7.31
CA ARG A 183 11.44 17.03 -8.56
C ARG A 183 12.19 18.34 -8.33
N GLY A 184 11.74 19.15 -7.36
CA GLY A 184 12.41 20.37 -6.92
C GLY A 184 13.78 20.13 -6.27
N PHE A 185 13.95 18.99 -5.60
CA PHE A 185 15.24 18.54 -5.07
C PHE A 185 16.23 18.14 -6.18
N ALA A 186 15.71 17.74 -7.33
CA ALA A 186 16.49 17.37 -8.50
C ALA A 186 16.75 18.53 -9.46
N SER A 187 16.00 19.64 -9.38
CA SER A 187 16.16 20.79 -10.27
C SER A 187 17.47 21.54 -10.00
N GLY A 188 18.46 21.21 -10.83
CA GLY A 188 19.86 21.64 -10.75
C GLY A 188 20.84 20.53 -11.14
N ASN A 189 20.38 19.28 -11.18
CA ASN A 189 21.22 18.10 -11.35
C ASN A 189 20.94 17.37 -12.67
N SER A 190 21.92 16.60 -13.15
CA SER A 190 21.86 15.85 -14.41
C SER A 190 20.75 14.78 -14.42
N ASP A 191 20.36 14.27 -15.59
CA ASP A 191 19.42 13.13 -15.69
C ASP A 191 19.89 11.92 -14.87
N GLU A 192 21.22 11.73 -14.77
CA GLU A 192 21.82 10.68 -13.93
C GLU A 192 21.51 10.86 -12.44
N ASP A 193 21.40 12.10 -11.95
CA ASP A 193 21.13 12.36 -10.55
C ASP A 193 19.64 12.18 -10.22
N ILE A 194 18.76 12.48 -11.17
CA ILE A 194 17.33 12.13 -11.08
C ILE A 194 17.19 10.61 -10.98
N GLU A 195 17.91 9.86 -11.81
CA GLU A 195 17.89 8.40 -11.81
C GLU A 195 18.44 7.82 -10.49
N LYS A 196 19.53 8.39 -9.95
CA LYS A 196 20.06 8.03 -8.62
C LYS A 196 19.05 8.28 -7.51
N ILE A 197 18.37 9.43 -7.51
CA ILE A 197 17.32 9.72 -6.54
C ILE A 197 16.18 8.72 -6.70
N PHE A 198 15.73 8.46 -7.93
CA PHE A 198 14.62 7.55 -8.23
C PHE A 198 14.85 6.13 -7.68
N HIS A 199 16.08 5.65 -7.76
CA HIS A 199 16.47 4.33 -7.25
C HIS A 199 16.90 4.33 -5.78
N SER A 200 17.01 5.49 -5.13
CA SER A 200 17.32 5.58 -3.71
C SER A 200 16.18 5.06 -2.85
N ARG A 201 16.53 4.51 -1.68
CA ARG A 201 15.56 3.98 -0.71
C ARG A 201 14.58 5.04 -0.27
N VAL A 202 13.30 4.68 -0.21
CA VAL A 202 12.19 5.59 0.12
C VAL A 202 12.44 6.36 1.42
N HIS A 203 12.83 5.67 2.49
CA HIS A 203 13.06 6.29 3.80
C HIS A 203 14.24 7.27 3.82
N ASN A 204 15.28 7.06 2.99
CA ASN A 204 16.41 7.98 2.93
C ASN A 204 15.98 9.33 2.34
N ILE A 205 15.23 9.29 1.23
CA ILE A 205 14.77 10.48 0.53
C ILE A 205 13.70 11.22 1.37
N LEU A 206 12.73 10.48 1.91
CA LEU A 206 11.70 11.09 2.76
C LEU A 206 12.28 11.73 4.02
N ASN A 207 13.31 11.12 4.63
CA ASN A 207 13.98 11.72 5.79
C ASN A 207 14.69 13.03 5.42
N ALA A 208 15.49 13.02 4.35
CA ALA A 208 16.20 14.21 3.88
C ALA A 208 15.23 15.38 3.57
N LEU A 209 14.12 15.06 2.88
CA LEU A 209 13.07 16.04 2.60
C LEU A 209 12.40 16.58 3.86
N ASN A 210 12.09 15.70 4.80
CA ASN A 210 11.44 16.07 6.04
C ASN A 210 12.31 17.03 6.88
N ASP A 211 13.61 16.77 6.94
CA ASP A 211 14.58 17.63 7.65
C ASP A 211 14.74 18.99 6.97
N GLU A 212 14.84 19.04 5.64
CA GLU A 212 14.92 20.30 4.91
C GLU A 212 13.67 21.16 5.11
N LEU A 213 12.48 20.58 4.96
CA LEU A 213 11.21 21.30 5.12
C LEU A 213 11.00 21.77 6.55
N LYS A 214 11.46 20.99 7.54
CA LYS A 214 11.46 21.39 8.95
C LYS A 214 12.34 22.61 9.19
N ASN A 215 13.51 22.67 8.56
CA ASN A 215 14.44 23.80 8.69
C ASN A 215 13.93 25.07 8.01
N LYS A 216 13.26 24.97 6.85
CA LYS A 216 12.65 26.12 6.15
C LYS A 216 11.48 26.78 6.90
N LYS A 217 10.87 26.08 7.85
CA LYS A 217 9.76 26.57 8.68
C LYS A 217 10.20 27.19 10.01
N ARG A 218 11.51 27.18 10.31
CA ARG A 218 12.11 27.85 11.48
C ARG A 218 12.62 29.23 11.09
#